data_AF-A0A353H432-F1
#
_entry.id   AF-A0A353H432-F1
#
_cell.length_a   1.000
_cell.length_b   1.000
_cell.length_c   1.000
_cell.angle_alpha   90.00
_cell.angle_beta   90.00
_cell.angle_gamma   90.00
#
_symmetry.space_group_name_H-M   'P 1'
#
loop_
_entity.id
_entity.type
_entity.pdbx_description
1 polymer ?
#
loop_
_entity_poly.entity_id
_entity_poly.type
_entity_poly.pdbx_seq_one_letter_code
_entity_poly.pdbx_strand_id
1 'polypeptide(L)'
;MEALSKALEYKVTHSEAFLSELKDFLRIPSISTLPENAGDVKSAADFLCTKLISLGVEHVQAFPTARHPIIYGDYLHAGADQP
;
A
#
# COMPACT_ATOMS: atom_id res chain seq x y z
N MET A 1 -22.34 -12.96 -8.33
CA MET A 1 -21.80 -14.06 -7.50
C MET A 1 -20.42 -14.52 -7.96
N GLU A 2 -20.18 -14.67 -9.28
CA GLU A 2 -18.90 -15.17 -9.81
C GLU A 2 -17.66 -14.28 -9.51
N ALA A 3 -17.80 -12.95 -9.56
CA ALA A 3 -16.69 -12.04 -9.25
C ALA A 3 -16.24 -12.17 -7.77
N LEU A 4 -17.18 -12.33 -6.85
CA LEU A 4 -16.90 -12.50 -5.43
C LEU A 4 -16.19 -13.83 -5.16
N SER A 5 -16.62 -14.93 -5.79
CA SER A 5 -15.96 -16.22 -5.60
C SER A 5 -14.53 -16.21 -6.12
N LYS A 6 -14.28 -15.59 -7.29
CA LYS A 6 -12.92 -15.42 -7.83
C LYS A 6 -12.01 -14.62 -6.90
N ALA A 7 -12.53 -13.54 -6.31
CA ALA A 7 -11.77 -12.73 -5.36
C ALA A 7 -11.39 -13.52 -4.09
N LEU A 8 -12.31 -14.34 -3.57
CA LEU A 8 -12.06 -15.19 -2.39
C LEU A 8 -11.03 -16.29 -2.70
N GLU A 9 -11.12 -16.93 -3.87
CA GLU A 9 -10.14 -17.93 -4.32
C GLU A 9 -8.75 -17.31 -4.47
N TYR A 10 -8.65 -16.13 -5.08
CA TYR A 10 -7.40 -15.39 -5.21
C TYR A 10 -6.78 -15.09 -3.83
N LYS A 11 -7.59 -14.62 -2.87
CA LYS A 11 -7.14 -14.39 -1.49
C LYS A 11 -6.54 -15.65 -0.86
N VAL A 12 -7.21 -16.79 -0.98
CA VAL A 12 -6.76 -18.05 -0.37
C VAL A 12 -5.44 -18.50 -1.00
N THR A 13 -5.38 -18.51 -2.33
CA THR A 13 -4.21 -18.97 -3.10
C THR A 13 -2.96 -18.10 -2.92
N HIS A 14 -3.12 -16.82 -2.55
CA HIS A 14 -2.01 -15.87 -2.38
C HIS A 14 -1.76 -15.48 -0.91
N SER A 15 -2.45 -16.12 0.04
CA SER A 15 -2.43 -15.74 1.46
C SER A 15 -1.03 -15.76 2.09
N GLU A 16 -0.19 -16.73 1.75
CA GLU A 16 1.19 -16.80 2.24
C GLU A 16 2.06 -15.67 1.72
N ALA A 17 1.92 -15.31 0.44
CA ALA A 17 2.64 -14.18 -0.16
C ALA A 17 2.24 -12.86 0.50
N PHE A 18 0.94 -12.62 0.71
CA PHE A 18 0.46 -11.42 1.42
C PHE A 18 0.99 -11.34 2.85
N LEU A 19 1.05 -12.48 3.55
CA LEU A 19 1.59 -12.53 4.90
C LEU A 19 3.10 -12.24 4.91
N SER A 20 3.84 -12.71 3.89
CA SER A 20 5.25 -12.38 3.75
C SER A 20 5.46 -10.89 3.50
N GLU A 21 4.74 -10.31 2.55
CA GLU A 21 4.81 -8.87 2.25
C GLU A 21 4.45 -8.01 3.48
N LEU A 22 3.43 -8.41 4.25
CA LEU A 22 3.08 -7.73 5.50
C LEU A 22 4.23 -7.81 6.51
N LYS A 23 4.87 -8.97 6.65
CA LYS A 23 6.04 -9.11 7.54
C LYS A 23 7.21 -8.24 7.07
N ASP A 24 7.43 -8.13 5.77
CA ASP A 24 8.47 -7.26 5.21
C ASP A 24 8.18 -5.78 5.51
N PHE A 25 6.93 -5.35 5.37
CA PHE A 25 6.52 -4.00 5.74
C PHE A 25 6.69 -3.73 7.24
N LEU A 26 6.26 -4.65 8.11
CA LEU A 26 6.36 -4.52 9.57
C LEU A 26 7.80 -4.52 10.10
N ARG A 27 8.78 -5.02 9.32
CA ARG A 27 10.20 -4.95 9.69
C ARG A 27 10.78 -3.55 9.59
N ILE A 28 10.11 -2.63 8.90
CA ILE A 28 10.52 -1.22 8.83
C ILE A 28 10.17 -0.57 10.17
N PRO A 29 11.15 -0.08 10.96
CA PRO A 29 10.88 0.47 12.28
C PRO A 29 10.39 1.93 12.18
N SER A 30 9.29 2.16 11.46
CA SER A 30 8.74 3.49 11.18
C SER A 30 8.01 4.10 12.39
N ILE A 31 8.73 4.34 13.49
CA ILE A 31 8.20 4.87 14.75
C ILE A 31 8.17 6.40 14.69
N SER A 32 6.99 6.97 14.47
CA SER A 32 6.81 8.41 14.19
C SER A 32 7.15 9.35 15.35
N THR A 33 7.12 8.85 16.60
CA THR A 33 7.45 9.64 17.79
C THR A 33 8.95 9.74 18.06
N LEU A 34 9.77 8.92 17.38
CA LEU A 34 11.21 8.87 17.55
C LEU A 34 11.89 9.57 16.35
N PRO A 35 12.54 10.74 16.56
CA PRO A 35 13.16 11.50 15.47
C PRO A 35 14.21 10.71 14.66
N GLU A 36 14.93 9.79 15.30
CA GLU A 36 15.91 8.90 14.67
C GLU A 36 15.30 7.97 13.62
N ASN A 37 14.00 7.67 13.71
CA ASN A 37 13.27 6.84 12.76
C ASN A 37 12.64 7.64 11.61
N ALA A 38 12.97 8.93 11.44
CA ALA A 38 12.46 9.72 10.32
C ALA A 38 12.79 9.10 8.95
N GLY A 39 13.97 8.48 8.82
CA GLY A 39 14.35 7.72 7.62
C GLY A 39 13.49 6.47 7.41
N ASP A 40 13.17 5.73 8.47
CA ASP A 40 12.32 4.55 8.41
C ASP A 40 10.88 4.88 8.04
N VAL A 41 10.35 6.00 8.55
CA VAL A 41 9.04 6.52 8.14
C VAL A 41 9.01 6.82 6.64
N LYS A 42 10.09 7.38 6.10
CA LYS A 42 10.20 7.58 4.65
C LYS A 42 10.28 6.24 3.90
N SER A 43 11.08 5.28 4.37
CA SER A 43 11.19 3.95 3.78
C SER A 43 9.86 3.20 3.76
N ALA A 44 9.06 3.31 4.83
CA ALA A 44 7.71 2.76 4.88
C ALA A 44 6.79 3.41 3.83
N ALA A 45 6.90 4.73 3.64
CA ALA A 45 6.12 5.42 2.62
C ALA A 45 6.52 5.01 1.19
N ASP A 46 7.82 4.87 0.92
CA ASP A 46 8.34 4.40 -0.37
C ASP A 46 7.91 2.94 -0.66
N PHE A 47 7.90 2.08 0.36
CA PHE A 47 7.39 0.71 0.27
C PHE A 47 5.91 0.69 -0.16
N LEU A 48 5.07 1.49 0.51
CA LEU A 48 3.65 1.58 0.19
C LEU A 48 3.41 2.15 -1.21
N CYS A 49 4.16 3.17 -1.63
CA CYS A 49 4.07 3.69 -3.00
C CYS A 49 4.36 2.58 -4.01
N THR A 50 5.46 1.84 -3.82
CA THR A 50 5.84 0.72 -4.70
C THR A 50 4.76 -0.35 -4.73
N LYS A 51 4.18 -0.69 -3.57
CA LYS A 51 3.11 -1.69 -3.48
C LYS A 51 1.85 -1.24 -4.23
N LEU A 52 1.41 0.00 -4.03
CA LEU A 52 0.24 0.56 -4.72
C LEU A 52 0.43 0.55 -6.24
N ILE A 53 1.61 0.96 -6.72
CA ILE A 53 1.96 0.89 -8.15
C ILE A 53 1.88 -0.55 -8.67
N SER A 54 2.42 -1.53 -7.94
CA SER A 54 2.36 -2.94 -8.35
C SER A 54 0.94 -3.52 -8.41
N LEU A 55 0.00 -2.92 -7.67
CA LEU A 55 -1.41 -3.29 -7.67
C LEU A 55 -2.19 -2.60 -8.80
N GLY A 56 -1.56 -1.75 -9.60
CA GLY A 56 -2.17 -1.00 -10.68
C GLY A 56 -2.89 0.27 -10.24
N VAL A 57 -2.61 0.78 -9.03
CA VAL A 57 -3.05 2.12 -8.61
C VAL A 57 -2.26 3.16 -9.38
N GLU A 58 -2.93 4.23 -9.80
CA GLU A 58 -2.40 5.31 -10.63
C GLU A 58 -2.08 6.55 -9.79
N HIS A 59 -1.32 7.48 -10.37
CA HIS A 59 -0.91 8.74 -9.76
C HIS A 59 -0.31 8.60 -8.33
N VAL A 60 0.32 7.46 -8.06
CA VAL A 60 0.86 7.15 -6.73
C VAL A 60 2.06 8.03 -6.44
N GLN A 61 1.97 8.84 -5.38
CA GLN A 61 3.03 9.74 -4.97
C GLN A 61 3.05 9.94 -3.45
N ALA A 62 4.25 9.93 -2.87
CA ALA A 62 4.50 10.44 -1.53
C ALA A 62 4.73 11.95 -1.56
N PHE A 63 3.96 12.69 -0.78
CA PHE A 63 4.08 14.14 -0.62
C PHE A 63 4.75 14.45 0.72
N PRO A 64 5.82 15.27 0.72
CA PRO A 64 6.42 15.73 1.97
C PRO A 64 5.45 16.64 2.72
N THR A 65 5.44 16.53 4.05
CA THR A 65 4.75 17.46 4.94
C THR A 65 5.71 17.95 6.02
N ALA A 66 5.24 18.81 6.92
CA ALA A 66 6.02 19.29 8.05
C ALA A 66 6.51 18.18 9.00
N ARG A 67 5.88 16.98 8.99
CA ARG A 67 6.27 15.90 9.90
C ARG A 67 6.45 14.55 9.20
N HIS A 68 5.35 13.96 8.71
CA HIS A 68 5.37 12.64 8.10
C HIS A 68 4.77 12.72 6.70
N PRO A 69 5.33 12.00 5.71
CA PRO A 69 4.81 12.04 4.36
C PRO A 69 3.37 11.53 4.34
N ILE A 70 2.58 12.10 3.43
CA ILE A 70 1.29 11.54 3.05
C ILE A 70 1.45 10.83 1.72
N ILE A 71 0.71 9.75 1.51
CA ILE A 71 0.72 9.02 0.24
C ILE A 71 -0.66 9.21 -0.39
N TYR A 72 -0.65 9.57 -1.66
CA TYR A 72 -1.85 9.62 -2.49
C TYR A 72 -1.68 8.68 -3.67
N GLY A 73 -2.79 8.13 -4.14
CA GLY A 73 -2.92 7.37 -5.37
C GLY A 73 -4.41 7.19 -5.64
N ASP A 74 -4.78 7.03 -6.90
CA ASP A 74 -6.16 6.85 -7.32
C ASP A 74 -6.34 5.62 -8.22
N TYR A 75 -7.55 5.10 -8.24
CA TYR A 75 -7.94 4.02 -9.13
C TYR A 75 -9.33 4.36 -9.66
N LEU A 76 -9.38 4.94 -10.87
CA LEU A 76 -10.59 5.53 -11.44
C LEU A 76 -11.24 4.66 -12.51
N HIS A 77 -11.00 3.35 -12.46
CA HIS A 77 -11.47 2.36 -13.45
C HIS A 77 -12.80 1.69 -13.06
N ALA A 78 -13.62 2.31 -12.21
CA ALA A 78 -14.91 1.77 -11.79
C ALA A 78 -15.94 1.71 -12.95
N GLY A 79 -15.75 2.50 -14.01
CA GLY A 79 -16.65 2.61 -15.16
C GLY A 79 -17.62 3.78 -15.05
N ALA A 80 -18.16 4.24 -16.19
CA ALA A 80 -18.94 5.47 -16.29
C ALA A 80 -20.25 5.48 -15.48
N ASP A 81 -20.77 4.30 -15.14
CA ASP A 81 -22.07 4.12 -14.49
C ASP A 81 -21.95 3.61 -13.03
N GLN A 82 -20.75 3.57 -12.46
CA GLN A 82 -20.50 3.20 -11.06
C GLN A 82 -20.17 4.45 -10.23
N PRO A 83 -20.60 4.52 -8.95
CA PRO A 83 -20.24 5.63 -8.06
C PRO A 83 -18.73 5.73 -7.80
#